data_AF-A0A6L5K236-F1
#
_entry.id   AF-A0A6L5K236-F1
#
_cell.length_a   1.000
_cell.length_b   1.000
_cell.length_c   1.000
_cell.angle_alpha   90.00
_cell.angle_beta   90.00
_cell.angle_gamma   90.00
#
_symmetry.space_group_name_H-M   'P 1'
#
loop_
_entity.id
_entity.type
_entity.pdbx_description
1 polymer ?
#
loop_
_entity_poly.entity_id
_entity_poly.type
_entity_poly.pdbx_seq_one_letter_code
_entity_poly.pdbx_strand_id
1 'polypeptide(L)'
;MTKAKVITVVPSLMSSFKLAVSDSLVGKFTQDRSSGLLGELGKIPRLVPVNIRIMDSDGELKEYKIKVVNDKILTPVLLNVSIGGIVTTEERAIGDLSLGLLGNIYLDNGMNIRLEDLFSGQFDDSVVSLSSLIAGVVYFLTNNEFEELGIHRIDLNIRAFEEVKFSFLEKVWLSKYEASPGERIDVKIDYRTFRGESQREEGSIQVPNLPPRF
;
A
#
# COMPACT_ATOMS: atom_id res chain seq x y z
N MET A 1 -20.64 1.14 -14.88
CA MET A 1 -21.27 1.33 -16.21
C MET A 1 -21.57 2.80 -16.39
N THR A 2 -20.95 3.43 -17.39
CA THR A 2 -21.09 4.86 -17.69
C THR A 2 -21.70 5.06 -19.08
N LYS A 3 -22.32 6.21 -19.31
CA LYS A 3 -22.55 6.67 -20.68
C LYS A 3 -21.20 6.96 -21.35
N ALA A 4 -21.18 6.89 -22.67
CA ALA A 4 -20.02 7.26 -23.48
C ALA A 4 -20.43 8.32 -24.50
N LYS A 5 -19.64 9.40 -24.59
CA LYS A 5 -19.77 10.40 -25.64
C LYS A 5 -18.71 10.14 -26.69
N VAL A 6 -19.13 9.75 -27.89
CA VAL A 6 -18.21 9.59 -29.03
C VAL A 6 -17.80 10.98 -29.51
N ILE A 7 -16.51 11.26 -29.48
CA ILE A 7 -15.92 12.52 -29.93
C ILE A 7 -15.73 12.49 -31.44
N THR A 8 -15.14 11.40 -31.95
CA THR A 8 -14.93 11.22 -33.39
C THR A 8 -14.77 9.74 -33.74
N VAL A 9 -14.82 9.43 -35.04
CA VAL A 9 -14.43 8.15 -35.60
C VAL A 9 -13.08 8.35 -36.28
N VAL A 10 -12.08 7.54 -35.91
CA VAL A 10 -10.78 7.54 -36.57
C VAL A 10 -10.84 6.51 -37.70
N PRO A 11 -10.87 6.95 -38.97
CA PRO A 11 -10.86 6.04 -40.10
C PRO A 11 -9.48 5.37 -40.22
N SER A 12 -9.47 4.07 -40.42
CA SER A 12 -8.25 3.29 -40.67
C SER A 12 -8.58 2.14 -41.62
N LEU A 13 -7.68 1.90 -42.58
CA LEU A 13 -7.80 0.82 -43.56
C LEU A 13 -7.74 -0.57 -42.91
N MET A 14 -7.01 -0.70 -41.80
CA MET A 14 -6.92 -1.96 -41.04
C MET A 14 -8.13 -2.16 -40.12
N SER A 15 -8.45 -1.14 -39.31
CA SER A 15 -9.57 -1.18 -38.37
C SER A 15 -9.93 0.22 -37.92
N SER A 16 -11.14 0.67 -38.26
CA SER A 16 -11.67 1.96 -37.82
C SER A 16 -12.18 1.86 -36.38
N PHE A 17 -11.99 2.89 -35.56
CA PHE A 17 -12.43 2.89 -34.16
C PHE A 17 -13.03 4.24 -33.73
N LYS A 18 -13.78 4.22 -32.62
CA LYS A 18 -14.39 5.41 -32.03
C LYS A 18 -13.53 5.92 -30.89
N LEU A 19 -13.17 7.20 -30.92
CA LEU A 19 -12.64 7.90 -29.76
C LEU A 19 -13.81 8.41 -28.93
N ALA A 20 -13.95 7.92 -27.71
CA ALA A 20 -15.04 8.26 -26.82
C ALA A 20 -14.52 8.60 -25.42
N VAL A 21 -15.26 9.45 -24.72
CA VAL A 21 -15.02 9.78 -23.31
C VAL A 21 -16.16 9.26 -22.45
N SER A 22 -15.83 8.83 -21.24
CA SER A 22 -16.81 8.45 -20.22
C SER A 22 -17.56 9.69 -19.73
N ASP A 23 -18.88 9.58 -19.62
CA ASP A 23 -19.77 10.62 -19.10
C ASP A 23 -20.38 10.15 -17.77
N SER A 24 -21.70 10.22 -17.62
CA SER A 24 -22.41 9.96 -16.37
C SER A 24 -22.45 8.46 -16.02
N LEU A 25 -22.25 8.16 -14.74
CA LEU A 25 -22.43 6.82 -14.18
C LEU A 25 -23.93 6.49 -14.16
N VAL A 26 -24.30 5.40 -14.82
CA VAL A 26 -25.71 4.99 -15.00
C VAL A 26 -26.04 3.64 -14.36
N GLY A 27 -25.03 2.91 -13.87
CA GLY A 27 -25.25 1.64 -13.20
C GLY A 27 -23.97 0.84 -12.98
N LYS A 28 -24.14 -0.46 -12.74
CA LYS A 28 -23.04 -1.41 -12.54
C LYS A 28 -23.19 -2.64 -13.43
N PHE A 29 -22.06 -3.23 -13.82
CA PHE A 29 -22.03 -4.58 -14.36
C PHE A 29 -21.93 -5.56 -13.18
N THR A 30 -22.64 -6.68 -13.27
CA THR A 30 -22.66 -7.73 -12.24
C THR A 30 -22.11 -9.06 -12.78
N GLN A 31 -22.11 -9.27 -14.10
CA GLN A 31 -21.46 -10.42 -14.72
C GLN A 31 -20.76 -10.03 -16.01
N ASP A 32 -19.60 -10.66 -16.20
CA ASP A 32 -18.85 -10.69 -17.44
C ASP A 32 -18.59 -12.16 -17.82
N ARG A 33 -19.18 -12.60 -18.93
CA ARG A 33 -19.12 -13.99 -19.41
C ARG A 33 -18.92 -13.96 -20.93
N SER A 34 -18.40 -15.06 -21.47
CA SER A 34 -18.20 -15.21 -22.93
C SER A 34 -19.48 -15.01 -23.75
N SER A 35 -20.64 -15.34 -23.19
CA SER A 35 -21.96 -15.16 -23.82
C SER A 35 -22.49 -13.72 -23.72
N GLY A 36 -21.90 -12.86 -22.88
CA GLY A 36 -22.30 -11.47 -22.74
C GLY A 36 -22.10 -10.88 -21.34
N LEU A 37 -22.56 -9.64 -21.18
CA LEU A 37 -22.48 -8.87 -19.94
C LEU A 37 -23.87 -8.72 -19.30
N LEU A 38 -23.96 -8.85 -17.98
CA LEU A 38 -25.16 -8.49 -17.21
C LEU A 38 -24.88 -7.20 -16.43
N GLY A 39 -25.81 -6.25 -16.48
CA GLY A 39 -25.73 -5.01 -15.73
C GLY A 39 -27.06 -4.52 -15.21
N GLU A 40 -27.00 -3.74 -14.14
CA GLU A 40 -28.16 -3.11 -13.49
C GLU A 40 -28.08 -1.59 -13.67
N LEU A 41 -29.08 -1.02 -14.35
CA LEU A 41 -29.25 0.44 -14.46
C LEU A 41 -29.76 1.03 -13.14
N GLY A 42 -29.35 2.24 -12.82
CA GLY A 42 -29.73 2.97 -11.60
C GLY A 42 -29.00 2.54 -10.32
N LYS A 43 -28.36 1.37 -10.30
CA LYS A 43 -27.56 0.89 -9.16
C LYS A 43 -26.08 1.25 -9.32
N ILE A 44 -25.64 2.21 -8.52
CA ILE A 44 -24.24 2.65 -8.49
C ILE A 44 -23.37 1.58 -7.77
N PRO A 45 -22.21 1.19 -8.33
CA PRO A 45 -21.30 0.28 -7.65
C PRO A 45 -20.74 0.95 -6.39
N ARG A 46 -20.58 0.14 -5.34
CA ARG A 46 -19.86 0.56 -4.14
C ARG A 46 -18.38 0.60 -4.46
N LEU A 47 -17.76 1.77 -4.31
CA LEU A 47 -16.32 1.97 -4.52
C LEU A 47 -15.64 2.20 -3.17
N VAL A 48 -14.39 1.76 -3.06
CA VAL A 48 -13.53 2.00 -1.90
C VAL A 48 -12.81 3.34 -2.08
N PRO A 49 -13.07 4.35 -1.23
CA PRO A 49 -12.32 5.59 -1.23
C PRO A 49 -10.90 5.36 -0.70
N VAL A 50 -9.92 5.92 -1.41
CA VAL A 50 -8.50 5.88 -1.04
C VAL A 50 -7.99 7.31 -1.01
N ASN A 51 -7.58 7.77 0.17
CA ASN A 51 -6.96 9.07 0.37
C ASN A 51 -5.46 8.88 0.52
N ILE A 52 -4.67 9.56 -0.30
CA ILE A 52 -3.22 9.45 -0.31
C ILE A 52 -2.64 10.84 -0.09
N ARG A 53 -1.78 10.97 0.91
CA ARG A 53 -1.04 12.19 1.18
C ARG A 53 0.44 11.88 1.03
N ILE A 54 1.11 12.62 0.16
CA ILE A 54 2.54 12.47 -0.11
C ILE A 54 3.21 13.77 0.30
N MET A 55 4.18 13.66 1.19
CA MET A 55 5.08 14.75 1.56
C MET A 55 6.41 14.46 0.90
N ASP A 56 6.82 15.32 -0.05
CA ASP A 56 8.09 15.18 -0.73
C ASP A 56 9.28 15.60 0.16
N SER A 57 10.49 15.46 -0.38
CA SER A 57 11.74 15.83 0.30
C SER A 57 11.87 17.33 0.59
N ASP A 58 11.27 18.18 -0.26
CA ASP A 58 11.23 19.64 -0.11
C ASP A 58 10.18 20.10 0.91
N GLY A 59 9.32 19.18 1.37
CA GLY A 59 8.30 19.41 2.39
C GLY A 59 6.96 19.89 1.83
N GLU A 60 6.75 19.83 0.51
CA GLU A 60 5.45 20.10 -0.08
C GLU A 60 4.50 18.91 0.15
N LEU A 61 3.26 19.23 0.54
CA LEU A 61 2.21 18.24 0.77
C LEU A 61 1.28 18.16 -0.44
N LYS A 62 1.17 16.97 -1.03
CA LYS A 62 0.26 16.67 -2.14
C LYS A 62 -0.80 15.66 -1.70
N GLU A 63 -2.05 15.91 -2.08
CA GLU A 63 -3.19 15.07 -1.70
C GLU A 63 -3.92 14.51 -2.92
N TYR A 64 -4.13 13.20 -2.93
CA TYR A 64 -4.87 12.47 -3.95
C TYR A 64 -6.06 11.76 -3.32
N LYS A 65 -7.21 11.87 -3.99
CA LYS A 65 -8.44 11.16 -3.59
C LYS A 65 -8.93 10.35 -4.77
N ILE A 66 -8.71 9.05 -4.70
CA ILE A 66 -9.15 8.11 -5.73
C ILE A 66 -10.24 7.19 -5.19
N LYS A 67 -10.95 6.54 -6.10
CA LYS A 67 -11.96 5.53 -5.77
C LYS A 67 -11.65 4.28 -6.56
N VAL A 68 -11.45 3.18 -5.86
CA VAL A 68 -11.15 1.88 -6.46
C VAL A 68 -12.40 1.02 -6.43
N VAL A 69 -12.58 0.15 -7.43
CA VAL A 69 -13.66 -0.84 -7.42
C VAL A 69 -13.58 -1.70 -6.16
N ASN A 70 -14.73 -2.15 -5.64
CA ASN A 70 -14.78 -3.13 -4.55
C ASN A 70 -14.99 -4.53 -5.14
N ASP A 71 -13.90 -5.26 -5.34
CA ASP A 71 -13.85 -6.59 -5.93
C ASP A 71 -12.61 -7.35 -5.42
N LYS A 72 -12.77 -8.65 -5.15
CA LYS A 72 -11.72 -9.47 -4.50
C LYS A 72 -10.43 -9.58 -5.31
N ILE A 73 -10.51 -9.43 -6.63
CA ILE A 73 -9.38 -9.54 -7.55
C ILE A 73 -8.93 -8.16 -8.02
N LEU A 74 -9.87 -7.29 -8.42
CA LEU A 74 -9.53 -6.01 -9.01
C LEU A 74 -9.09 -4.97 -7.97
N THR A 75 -9.62 -4.98 -6.74
CA THR A 75 -9.24 -3.97 -5.73
C THR A 75 -7.73 -4.00 -5.44
N PRO A 76 -7.11 -5.16 -5.11
CA PRO A 76 -5.66 -5.21 -4.86
C PRO A 76 -4.83 -4.76 -6.05
N VAL A 77 -5.18 -5.22 -7.26
CA VAL A 77 -4.42 -4.92 -8.49
C VAL A 77 -4.48 -3.43 -8.82
N LEU A 78 -5.68 -2.83 -8.78
CA LEU A 78 -5.86 -1.42 -9.09
C LEU A 78 -5.23 -0.53 -8.01
N LEU A 79 -5.22 -0.95 -6.75
CA LEU A 79 -4.47 -0.26 -5.70
C LEU A 79 -2.98 -0.25 -5.99
N ASN A 80 -2.39 -1.41 -6.33
CA ASN A 80 -0.96 -1.49 -6.64
C ASN A 80 -0.59 -0.52 -7.77
N VAL A 81 -1.30 -0.60 -8.89
CA VAL A 81 -1.05 0.25 -10.06
C VAL A 81 -1.27 1.73 -9.77
N SER A 82 -2.36 2.08 -9.06
CA SER A 82 -2.69 3.48 -8.78
C SER A 82 -1.69 4.11 -7.81
N ILE A 83 -1.35 3.41 -6.72
CA ILE A 83 -0.39 3.91 -5.72
C ILE A 83 0.99 4.02 -6.35
N GLY A 84 1.45 2.97 -7.06
CA GLY A 84 2.73 3.00 -7.76
C GLY A 84 2.82 4.16 -8.74
N GLY A 85 1.81 4.33 -9.60
CA GLY A 85 1.78 5.43 -10.57
C GLY A 85 1.75 6.82 -9.94
N ILE A 86 1.00 7.02 -8.85
CA ILE A 86 0.96 8.31 -8.13
C ILE A 86 2.32 8.60 -7.51
N VAL A 87 2.90 7.65 -6.77
CA VAL A 87 4.19 7.87 -6.09
C VAL A 87 5.31 8.09 -7.11
N THR A 88 5.37 7.32 -8.20
CA THR A 88 6.36 7.52 -9.27
C THR A 88 6.20 8.85 -10.01
N THR A 89 4.99 9.41 -10.07
CA THR A 89 4.77 10.72 -10.72
C THR A 89 5.26 11.86 -9.85
N GLU A 90 5.10 11.74 -8.53
CA GLU A 90 5.45 12.80 -7.58
C GLU A 90 6.91 12.79 -7.17
N GLU A 91 7.55 11.62 -7.18
CA GLU A 91 8.96 11.47 -6.84
C GLU A 91 9.83 11.38 -8.10
N ARG A 92 11.04 11.97 -8.05
CA ARG A 92 11.99 11.82 -9.15
C ARG A 92 12.54 10.39 -9.15
N ALA A 93 12.27 9.64 -10.21
CA ALA A 93 12.76 8.28 -10.47
C ALA A 93 14.30 8.13 -10.60
N ILE A 94 15.10 9.12 -10.19
CA ILE A 94 16.57 9.10 -10.31
C ILE A 94 17.17 9.40 -8.94
N GLY A 95 17.66 8.36 -8.27
CA GLY A 95 18.40 8.48 -7.01
C GLY A 95 18.05 7.39 -6.01
N ASP A 96 18.66 7.52 -4.83
CA ASP A 96 18.33 6.76 -3.64
C ASP A 96 17.04 7.32 -3.02
N LEU A 97 15.99 6.49 -2.84
CA LEU A 97 14.69 6.92 -2.33
C LEU A 97 14.24 6.05 -1.16
N SER A 98 13.96 6.68 -0.02
CA SER A 98 13.24 6.06 1.09
C SER A 98 11.84 6.62 1.23
N LEU A 99 10.86 5.75 1.45
CA LEU A 99 9.45 6.07 1.62
C LEU A 99 8.97 5.57 2.98
N GLY A 100 8.65 6.49 3.88
CA GLY A 100 7.97 6.16 5.13
C GLY A 100 6.47 6.10 4.93
N LEU A 101 5.85 4.98 5.29
CA LEU A 101 4.41 4.75 5.19
C LEU A 101 3.75 4.78 6.56
N LEU A 102 2.67 5.55 6.68
CA LEU A 102 1.67 5.45 7.75
C LEU A 102 0.29 5.29 7.13
N GLY A 103 -0.21 4.06 7.07
CA GLY A 103 -1.48 3.67 6.47
C GLY A 103 -2.52 3.24 7.50
N ASN A 104 -3.79 3.50 7.20
CA ASN A 104 -4.94 2.94 7.92
C ASN A 104 -5.97 2.39 6.93
N ILE A 105 -6.32 1.12 7.08
CA ILE A 105 -7.42 0.48 6.35
C ILE A 105 -8.59 0.36 7.32
N TYR A 106 -9.68 1.05 7.03
CA TYR A 106 -10.92 1.01 7.83
C TYR A 106 -11.86 -0.03 7.24
N LEU A 107 -12.33 -0.94 8.09
CA LEU A 107 -13.25 -2.01 7.73
C LEU A 107 -14.70 -1.63 8.05
N ASP A 108 -15.63 -2.29 7.38
CA ASP A 108 -17.08 -2.04 7.54
C ASP A 108 -17.62 -2.35 8.93
N ASN A 109 -16.95 -3.26 9.66
CA ASN A 109 -17.29 -3.61 11.03
C ASN A 109 -16.72 -2.63 12.08
N GLY A 110 -16.10 -1.53 11.65
CA GLY A 110 -15.54 -0.50 12.51
C GLY A 110 -14.12 -0.76 13.01
N MET A 111 -13.53 -1.93 12.70
CA MET A 111 -12.11 -2.18 12.98
C MET A 111 -11.22 -1.44 11.98
N ASN A 112 -9.96 -1.22 12.38
CA ASN A 112 -8.93 -0.67 11.50
C ASN A 112 -7.63 -1.47 11.56
N ILE A 113 -6.92 -1.48 10.45
CA ILE A 113 -5.58 -2.07 10.33
C ILE A 113 -4.61 -0.93 10.08
N ARG A 114 -3.69 -0.74 11.03
CA ARG A 114 -2.61 0.24 10.92
C ARG A 114 -1.41 -0.42 10.25
N LEU A 115 -0.87 0.24 9.24
CA LEU A 115 0.34 -0.13 8.53
C LEU A 115 1.39 0.94 8.78
N GLU A 116 2.57 0.53 9.22
CA GLU A 116 3.71 1.42 9.45
C GLU A 116 4.96 0.70 8.99
N ASP A 117 5.62 1.26 7.99
CA ASP A 117 6.81 0.64 7.38
C ASP A 117 7.68 1.69 6.68
N LEU A 118 8.92 1.33 6.39
CA LEU A 118 9.90 2.16 5.69
C LEU A 118 10.50 1.36 4.54
N PHE A 119 10.26 1.83 3.32
CA PHE A 119 10.74 1.19 2.11
C PHE A 119 11.92 1.99 1.57
N SER A 120 13.05 1.34 1.33
CA SER A 120 14.24 2.00 0.81
C SER A 120 14.81 1.18 -0.33
N GLY A 121 15.24 1.83 -1.41
CA GLY A 121 15.80 1.13 -2.56
C GLY A 121 16.27 2.08 -3.65
N GLN A 122 16.79 1.49 -4.72
CA GLN A 122 17.17 2.18 -5.95
C GLN A 122 16.16 1.84 -7.05
N PHE A 123 16.11 2.64 -8.12
CA PHE A 123 15.33 2.32 -9.33
C PHE A 123 13.85 1.94 -9.06
N ASP A 124 13.16 2.74 -8.24
CA ASP A 124 11.76 2.56 -7.85
C ASP A 124 11.43 1.33 -6.99
N ASP A 125 12.43 0.56 -6.51
CA ASP A 125 12.19 -0.61 -5.64
C ASP A 125 11.35 -0.27 -4.40
N SER A 126 11.58 0.91 -3.81
CA SER A 126 10.80 1.40 -2.66
C SER A 126 9.33 1.64 -3.00
N VAL A 127 9.06 2.16 -4.20
CA VAL A 127 7.70 2.38 -4.71
C VAL A 127 6.98 1.06 -4.93
N VAL A 128 7.64 0.12 -5.60
CA VAL A 128 7.08 -1.23 -5.88
C VAL A 128 6.80 -1.97 -4.57
N SER A 129 7.71 -1.87 -3.60
CA SER A 129 7.56 -2.54 -2.30
C SER A 129 6.39 -1.97 -1.51
N LEU A 130 6.29 -0.64 -1.44
CA LEU A 130 5.18 0.06 -0.79
C LEU A 130 3.84 -0.31 -1.41
N SER A 131 3.70 -0.19 -2.74
CA SER A 131 2.44 -0.48 -3.42
C SER A 131 2.04 -1.96 -3.29
N SER A 132 3.02 -2.85 -3.29
CA SER A 132 2.82 -4.29 -3.14
C SER A 132 2.41 -4.69 -1.72
N LEU A 133 2.95 -4.05 -0.68
CA LEU A 133 2.48 -4.27 0.70
C LEU A 133 0.99 -3.93 0.81
N ILE A 134 0.59 -2.73 0.36
CA ILE A 134 -0.81 -2.30 0.44
C ILE A 134 -1.71 -3.28 -0.33
N ALA A 135 -1.32 -3.67 -1.53
CA ALA A 135 -2.07 -4.63 -2.33
C ALA A 135 -2.16 -6.01 -1.66
N GLY A 136 -1.07 -6.51 -1.08
CA GLY A 136 -1.03 -7.79 -0.38
C GLY A 136 -1.92 -7.83 0.86
N VAL A 137 -1.88 -6.78 1.68
CA VAL A 137 -2.77 -6.65 2.85
C VAL A 137 -4.23 -6.60 2.41
N VAL A 138 -4.55 -5.80 1.40
CA VAL A 138 -5.93 -5.70 0.88
C VAL A 138 -6.38 -7.03 0.28
N TYR A 139 -5.52 -7.74 -0.44
CA TYR A 139 -5.81 -9.08 -0.96
C TYR A 139 -6.15 -10.05 0.16
N PHE A 140 -5.35 -10.08 1.23
CA PHE A 140 -5.60 -10.95 2.39
C PHE A 140 -6.95 -10.65 3.06
N LEU A 141 -7.31 -9.37 3.17
CA LEU A 141 -8.59 -8.95 3.77
C LEU A 141 -9.79 -9.31 2.90
N THR A 142 -9.72 -9.04 1.59
CA THR A 142 -10.85 -9.28 0.68
C THR A 142 -11.02 -10.75 0.32
N ASN A 143 -9.97 -11.57 0.47
CA ASN A 143 -9.98 -13.02 0.22
C ASN A 143 -9.97 -13.85 1.52
N ASN A 144 -10.37 -13.26 2.64
CA ASN A 144 -10.56 -14.00 3.89
C ASN A 144 -11.64 -15.08 3.73
N GLU A 145 -11.31 -16.32 4.10
CA GLU A 145 -12.23 -17.48 4.02
C GLU A 145 -13.18 -17.61 5.22
N PHE A 146 -12.86 -16.96 6.35
CA PHE A 146 -13.62 -17.07 7.59
C PHE A 146 -14.78 -16.06 7.67
N GLU A 147 -14.57 -14.84 7.18
CA GLU A 147 -15.55 -13.75 7.24
C GLU A 147 -15.39 -12.82 6.03
N GLU A 148 -16.52 -12.37 5.46
CA GLU A 148 -16.52 -11.35 4.40
C GLU A 148 -16.26 -9.96 5.01
N LEU A 149 -15.01 -9.51 4.91
CA LEU A 149 -14.58 -8.20 5.42
C LEU A 149 -14.60 -7.16 4.29
N GLY A 150 -15.60 -6.28 4.34
CA GLY A 150 -15.66 -5.11 3.47
C GLY A 150 -14.68 -4.01 3.90
N ILE A 151 -14.01 -3.38 2.95
CA ILE A 151 -13.17 -2.20 3.20
C ILE A 151 -14.04 -0.94 3.03
N HIS A 152 -14.10 -0.14 4.10
CA HIS A 152 -14.81 1.14 4.11
C HIS A 152 -14.00 2.26 3.48
N ARG A 153 -12.71 2.36 3.82
CA ARG A 153 -11.80 3.44 3.38
C ARG A 153 -10.34 3.04 3.60
N ILE A 154 -9.45 3.57 2.75
CA ILE A 154 -8.00 3.45 2.93
C ILE A 154 -7.41 4.86 3.01
N ASP A 155 -6.64 5.15 4.06
CA ASP A 155 -5.91 6.41 4.21
C ASP A 155 -4.41 6.11 4.27
N LEU A 156 -3.65 6.70 3.35
CA LEU A 156 -2.20 6.53 3.23
C LEU A 156 -1.50 7.87 3.43
N ASN A 157 -0.49 7.88 4.28
CA ASN A 157 0.43 8.99 4.43
C ASN A 157 1.83 8.49 4.08
N ILE A 158 2.43 9.09 3.07
CA ILE A 158 3.73 8.72 2.53
C ILE A 158 4.64 9.92 2.71
N ARG A 159 5.84 9.67 3.23
CA ARG A 159 6.90 10.67 3.35
C ARG A 159 8.11 10.21 2.56
N ALA A 160 8.55 11.01 1.61
CA ALA A 160 9.76 10.75 0.87
C ALA A 160 10.98 11.32 1.59
N PHE A 161 12.10 10.61 1.45
CA PHE A 161 13.41 11.04 1.90
C PHE A 161 14.41 10.78 0.78
N GLU A 162 15.15 11.80 0.38
CA GLU A 162 16.30 11.71 -0.55
C GLU A 162 17.56 11.13 0.10
N GLU A 163 17.37 10.35 1.16
CA GLU A 163 18.43 9.62 1.83
C GLU A 163 17.98 8.20 2.05
N VAL A 164 18.89 7.26 1.89
CA VAL A 164 18.66 5.87 2.25
C VAL A 164 18.61 5.73 3.77
N LYS A 165 17.43 5.41 4.32
CA LYS A 165 17.21 5.27 5.77
C LYS A 165 17.06 3.81 6.17
N PHE A 166 17.97 2.95 5.73
CA PHE A 166 18.05 1.60 6.28
C PHE A 166 19.46 1.22 6.71
N SER A 167 19.50 0.30 7.66
CA SER A 167 20.72 -0.25 8.23
C SER A 167 20.65 -1.77 8.19
N PHE A 168 21.76 -2.41 7.86
CA PHE A 168 21.90 -3.85 7.93
C PHE A 168 22.33 -4.25 9.33
N LEU A 169 21.55 -5.10 9.99
CA LEU A 169 21.94 -5.70 11.26
C LEU A 169 23.13 -6.64 11.04
N GLU A 170 24.26 -6.38 11.69
CA GLU A 170 25.47 -7.19 11.54
C GLU A 170 25.65 -8.15 12.72
N LYS A 171 25.43 -7.65 13.94
CA LYS A 171 25.62 -8.44 15.14
C LYS A 171 24.74 -7.96 16.29
N VAL A 172 24.25 -8.92 17.07
CA VAL A 172 23.57 -8.66 18.34
C VAL A 172 24.30 -9.41 19.44
N TRP A 173 24.69 -8.69 20.48
CA TRP A 173 25.23 -9.27 21.71
C TRP A 173 24.24 -9.10 22.84
N LEU A 174 24.01 -10.17 23.59
CA LEU A 174 23.20 -10.16 24.79
C LEU A 174 24.11 -10.29 26.01
N SER A 175 23.80 -9.57 27.08
CA SER A 175 24.54 -9.74 28.34
C SER A 175 24.32 -11.12 28.97
N LYS A 176 23.20 -11.78 28.64
CA LYS A 176 22.85 -13.14 29.06
C LYS A 176 21.89 -13.79 28.07
N TYR A 177 21.97 -15.12 27.95
CA TYR A 177 21.08 -15.92 27.10
C TYR A 177 19.96 -16.61 27.89
N GLU A 178 20.11 -16.68 29.22
CA GLU A 178 19.09 -17.16 30.15
C GLU A 178 18.76 -16.04 31.12
N ALA A 179 17.46 -15.82 31.38
CA ALA A 179 16.98 -14.74 32.22
C ALA A 179 15.65 -15.12 32.86
N SER A 180 15.42 -14.63 34.07
CA SER A 180 14.19 -14.84 34.82
C SER A 180 13.07 -13.93 34.29
N PRO A 181 11.78 -14.31 34.47
CA PRO A 181 10.65 -13.42 34.17
C PRO A 181 10.83 -12.04 34.82
N GLY A 182 10.63 -10.98 34.04
CA GLY A 182 10.78 -9.59 34.49
C GLY A 182 12.22 -9.06 34.56
N GLU A 183 13.23 -9.92 34.36
CA GLU A 183 14.63 -9.53 34.34
C GLU A 183 14.97 -8.67 33.12
N ARG A 184 15.97 -7.79 33.26
CA ARG A 184 16.48 -6.96 32.17
C ARG A 184 17.68 -7.65 31.51
N ILE A 185 17.65 -7.72 30.18
CA ILE A 185 18.76 -8.17 29.34
C ILE A 185 19.29 -6.96 28.60
N ASP A 186 20.59 -6.68 28.75
CA ASP A 186 21.25 -5.62 27.99
C ASP A 186 21.62 -6.15 26.63
N VAL A 187 21.40 -5.33 25.61
CA VAL A 187 21.57 -5.68 24.21
C VAL A 187 22.52 -4.67 23.58
N LYS A 188 23.56 -5.15 22.89
CA LYS A 188 24.39 -4.33 22.01
C LYS A 188 24.09 -4.71 20.58
N ILE A 189 23.73 -3.73 19.77
CA ILE A 189 23.30 -3.91 18.39
C ILE A 189 24.34 -3.22 17.51
N ASP A 190 25.09 -4.01 16.76
CA ASP A 190 25.98 -3.52 15.71
C ASP A 190 25.23 -3.55 14.38
N TYR A 191 25.11 -2.40 13.74
CA TYR A 191 24.48 -2.27 12.43
C TYR A 191 25.35 -1.42 11.50
N ARG A 192 25.23 -1.69 10.20
CA ARG A 192 25.92 -0.94 9.16
C ARG A 192 24.90 -0.12 8.37
N THR A 193 25.12 1.19 8.31
CA THR A 193 24.29 2.08 7.48
C THR A 193 24.45 1.73 6.01
N PHE A 194 23.51 2.18 5.17
CA PHE A 194 23.62 2.00 3.73
C PHE A 194 24.96 2.48 3.13
N ARG A 195 25.53 3.56 3.67
CA ARG A 195 26.82 4.11 3.23
C ARG A 195 28.05 3.33 3.71
N GLY A 196 27.84 2.22 4.42
CA GLY A 196 28.90 1.33 4.89
C GLY A 196 29.50 1.69 6.24
N GLU A 197 28.95 2.69 6.94
CA GLU A 197 29.42 3.08 8.28
C GLU A 197 28.85 2.11 9.32
N SER A 198 29.72 1.49 10.11
CA SER A 198 29.31 0.66 11.25
C SER A 198 29.02 1.54 12.46
N GLN A 199 27.84 1.37 13.06
CA GLN A 199 27.41 2.01 14.29
C GLN A 199 27.02 0.96 15.33
N ARG A 200 27.11 1.33 16.61
CA ARG A 200 26.72 0.50 17.75
C ARG A 200 25.74 1.26 18.62
N GLU A 201 24.60 0.64 18.87
CA GLU A 201 23.64 1.08 19.87
C GLU A 201 23.58 0.11 21.05
N GLU A 202 23.37 0.66 22.25
CA GLU A 202 23.14 -0.12 23.47
C GLU A 202 21.71 0.12 23.94
N GLY A 203 21.01 -0.96 24.24
CA GLY A 203 19.63 -0.94 24.72
C GLY A 203 19.38 -2.03 25.75
N SER A 204 18.15 -2.11 26.21
CA SER A 204 17.75 -3.17 27.15
C SER A 204 16.36 -3.69 26.82
N ILE A 205 16.20 -5.00 26.86
CA ILE A 205 14.91 -5.68 26.68
C ILE A 205 14.50 -6.25 28.03
N GLN A 206 13.22 -6.07 28.38
CA GLN A 206 12.63 -6.70 29.56
C GLN A 206 12.04 -8.05 29.19
N VAL A 207 12.40 -9.08 29.94
CA VAL A 207 11.87 -10.44 29.73
C VAL A 207 10.38 -10.45 30.10
N PRO A 208 9.49 -10.89 29.20
CA PRO A 208 8.07 -10.93 29.48
C PRO A 208 7.78 -11.84 30.67
N ASN A 209 6.79 -11.47 31.48
CA ASN A 209 6.27 -12.33 32.53
C ASN A 209 5.49 -13.48 31.88
N LEU A 210 6.16 -14.59 31.59
CA LEU A 210 5.49 -15.81 31.17
C LEU A 210 4.83 -16.44 32.40
N PRO A 211 3.52 -16.75 32.36
CA PRO A 211 2.90 -17.51 33.43
C PRO A 211 3.59 -18.88 33.56
N PRO A 212 3.67 -19.46 34.78
CA PRO A 212 4.21 -20.80 34.95
C PRO A 212 3.46 -21.77 34.03
N ARG A 213 4.22 -22.59 33.28
CA ARG A 213 3.63 -23.68 32.49
C ARG A 213 2.94 -24.64 33.46
N PHE A 214 1.62 -24.82 33.30
CA PHE A 214 0.84 -25.87 33.95
C PHE A 214 1.14 -27.23 33.32
#